data_AF-A0A660E064-F1
#
_entry.id   AF-A0A660E064-F1
#
_cell.length_a   1.000
_cell.length_b   1.000
_cell.length_c   1.000
_cell.angle_alpha   90.00
_cell.angle_beta   90.00
_cell.angle_gamma   90.00
#
_symmetry.space_group_name_H-M   'P 1'
#
loop_
_entity.id
_entity.type
_entity.pdbx_description
1 polymer ?
#
loop_
_entity_poly.entity_id
_entity_poly.type
_entity_poly.pdbx_seq_one_letter_code
_entity_poly.pdbx_strand_id
1 'polypeptide(L)'
;MAIRNYIDFDLDELPDIFDFDFEDGTLQLTLDYNEEGDFYTLSMADDDENVVLKPQKLCLGVPIGIHKDGTDLPHDILVPMDESGLATSCDASNFGQTVFLYIDDLADGDDGLSDELDTDTDISDTDTSDEAMG
;
A
#
# COMPACT_ATOMS: atom_id res chain seq x y z
N MET A 1 -7.74 -8.77 -12.73
CA MET A 1 -8.24 -9.41 -11.50
C MET A 1 -7.50 -8.73 -10.39
N ALA A 2 -8.17 -7.99 -9.50
CA ALA A 2 -7.50 -7.45 -8.32
C ALA A 2 -7.12 -8.67 -7.46
N ILE A 3 -5.81 -8.92 -7.34
CA ILE A 3 -5.25 -10.08 -6.62
C ILE A 3 -5.16 -9.79 -5.11
N ARG A 4 -5.42 -8.53 -4.71
CA ARG A 4 -5.21 -7.98 -3.38
C ARG A 4 -6.53 -7.76 -2.65
N ASN A 5 -6.56 -8.06 -1.35
CA ASN A 5 -7.66 -7.68 -0.48
C ASN A 5 -7.64 -6.16 -0.28
N TYR A 6 -8.81 -5.53 -0.35
CA TYR A 6 -8.99 -4.12 -0.04
C TYR A 6 -10.04 -3.97 1.05
N ILE A 7 -9.89 -2.90 1.83
CA ILE A 7 -10.81 -2.50 2.88
C ILE A 7 -11.72 -1.42 2.30
N ASP A 8 -13.03 -1.71 2.31
CA ASP A 8 -14.07 -0.77 1.90
C ASP A 8 -14.52 0.04 3.12
N PHE A 9 -14.53 1.35 2.98
CA PHE A 9 -14.94 2.28 4.05
C PHE A 9 -16.21 3.00 3.63
N ASP A 10 -17.10 3.24 4.60
CA ASP A 10 -18.33 4.00 4.34
C ASP A 10 -18.04 5.51 4.42
N LEU A 11 -17.81 6.13 3.27
CA LEU A 11 -17.49 7.56 3.18
C LEU A 11 -18.71 8.47 3.41
N ASP A 12 -19.92 7.92 3.39
CA ASP A 12 -21.15 8.65 3.71
C ASP A 12 -21.35 8.79 5.23
N GLU A 13 -20.70 7.94 6.05
CA GLU A 13 -20.82 7.91 7.51
C GLU A 13 -19.48 8.10 8.23
N LEU A 14 -18.87 9.28 8.07
CA LEU A 14 -17.60 9.63 8.72
C LEU A 14 -17.81 10.26 10.14
N PRO A 15 -16.98 9.91 11.14
CA PRO A 15 -15.90 8.93 11.09
C PRO A 15 -16.44 7.50 11.03
N ASP A 16 -15.87 6.70 10.12
CA ASP A 16 -16.23 5.30 9.94
C ASP A 16 -15.35 4.44 10.85
N ILE A 17 -15.98 3.63 11.70
CA ILE A 17 -15.32 2.86 12.75
C ILE A 17 -15.82 1.42 12.73
N PHE A 18 -14.91 0.48 12.53
CA PHE A 18 -15.23 -0.94 12.55
C PHE A 18 -14.04 -1.79 13.01
N ASP A 19 -14.37 -2.98 13.49
CA ASP A 19 -13.38 -3.98 13.87
C ASP A 19 -13.00 -4.82 12.64
N PHE A 20 -11.70 -4.91 12.37
CA PHE A 20 -11.14 -5.70 11.29
C PHE A 20 -10.24 -6.79 11.87
N ASP A 21 -10.40 -8.01 11.38
CA ASP A 21 -9.61 -9.16 11.80
C ASP A 21 -8.34 -9.23 10.95
N PHE A 22 -7.19 -8.93 11.55
CA PHE A 22 -5.87 -9.14 10.97
C PHE A 22 -5.33 -10.51 11.37
N GLU A 23 -4.26 -10.96 10.73
CA GLU A 23 -3.63 -12.24 11.08
C GLU A 23 -3.09 -12.25 12.53
N ASP A 24 -2.69 -11.08 13.03
CA ASP A 24 -2.14 -10.90 14.39
C ASP A 24 -3.23 -10.67 15.46
N GLY A 25 -4.46 -10.37 15.05
CA GLY A 25 -5.58 -10.12 15.95
C GLY A 25 -6.63 -9.16 15.39
N THR A 26 -7.72 -8.97 16.14
CA THR A 26 -8.78 -8.02 15.78
C THR A 26 -8.41 -6.61 16.24
N LEU A 27 -8.40 -5.64 15.33
CA LEU A 27 -8.14 -4.24 15.63
C LEU A 27 -9.29 -3.36 15.14
N GLN A 28 -9.60 -2.31 15.88
CA GLN A 28 -10.57 -1.30 15.49
C GLN A 28 -9.91 -0.28 14.57
N LEU A 29 -10.35 -0.21 13.32
CA LEU A 29 -9.96 0.83 12.38
C LEU A 29 -10.92 2.01 12.52
N THR A 30 -10.35 3.20 12.51
CA THR A 30 -11.09 4.46 12.52
C THR A 30 -10.59 5.33 11.37
N LEU A 31 -11.47 5.55 10.39
CA LEU A 31 -11.26 6.48 9.29
C LEU A 31 -11.96 7.80 9.59
N ASP A 32 -11.18 8.86 9.65
CA ASP A 32 -11.66 10.22 9.88
C ASP A 32 -11.36 11.10 8.66
N TYR A 33 -12.23 12.06 8.37
CA TYR A 33 -12.06 13.00 7.28
C TYR A 33 -11.86 14.42 7.79
N ASN A 34 -10.75 15.02 7.38
CA ASN A 34 -10.44 16.39 7.71
C ASN A 34 -10.99 17.35 6.64
N GLU A 35 -12.11 17.98 6.93
CA GLU A 35 -12.75 18.97 6.05
C GLU A 35 -11.90 20.25 5.85
N GLU A 36 -11.05 20.61 6.82
CA GLU A 36 -10.17 21.79 6.70
C GLU A 36 -9.00 21.54 5.75
N GLY A 37 -8.51 20.29 5.70
CA GLY A 37 -7.33 19.90 4.95
C GLY A 37 -7.58 19.11 3.67
N ASP A 38 -8.82 18.68 3.43
CA ASP A 38 -9.23 17.80 2.33
C ASP A 38 -8.42 16.49 2.31
N PHE A 39 -8.30 15.83 3.47
CA PHE A 39 -7.58 14.56 3.58
C PHE A 39 -8.18 13.61 4.60
N TYR A 40 -8.01 12.32 4.35
CA TYR A 40 -8.37 11.26 5.29
C TYR A 40 -7.23 10.95 6.24
N THR A 41 -7.59 10.58 7.47
CA THR A 41 -6.67 10.01 8.44
C THR A 41 -7.16 8.67 8.91
N LEU A 42 -6.25 7.70 8.97
CA LEU A 42 -6.52 6.37 9.49
C LEU A 42 -5.81 6.19 10.83
N SER A 43 -6.53 5.66 11.82
CA SER A 43 -5.99 5.24 13.11
C SER A 43 -6.45 3.83 13.45
N MET A 44 -5.72 3.17 14.35
CA MET A 44 -6.04 1.82 14.81
C MET A 44 -5.92 1.73 16.32
N ALA A 45 -6.87 1.03 16.94
CA ALA A 45 -6.86 0.71 18.36
C ALA A 45 -7.10 -0.79 18.58
N ASP A 46 -6.58 -1.32 19.68
CA ASP A 46 -6.85 -2.69 20.15
C ASP A 46 -8.19 -2.76 20.90
N ASP A 47 -8.67 -3.97 21.22
CA ASP A 47 -9.91 -4.20 21.99
C ASP A 47 -9.93 -3.47 23.34
N ASP A 48 -8.76 -3.28 23.96
CA ASP A 48 -8.62 -2.52 25.22
C ASP A 48 -8.52 -0.99 25.00
N GLU A 49 -8.95 -0.48 23.84
CA GLU A 49 -8.89 0.94 23.42
C GLU A 49 -7.45 1.51 23.38
N ASN A 50 -6.44 0.63 23.39
CA ASN A 50 -5.04 1.04 23.32
C ASN A 50 -4.69 1.45 21.88
N VAL A 51 -4.20 2.68 21.70
CA VAL A 51 -3.81 3.20 20.38
C VAL A 51 -2.59 2.43 19.87
N VAL A 52 -2.83 1.56 18.90
CA VAL A 52 -1.79 0.81 18.17
C VAL A 52 -1.20 1.71 17.09
N LEU A 53 -2.05 2.39 16.32
CA LEU A 53 -1.65 3.30 15.26
C LEU A 53 -2.24 4.69 15.50
N LYS A 54 -1.37 5.68 15.63
CA LYS A 54 -1.79 7.09 15.68
C LYS A 54 -2.43 7.50 14.34
N PRO A 55 -3.35 8.47 14.33
CA PRO A 55 -3.96 8.97 13.10
C PRO A 55 -2.87 9.45 12.13
N GLN A 56 -2.76 8.75 11.00
CA GLN A 56 -1.86 9.07 9.91
C GLN A 56 -2.65 9.48 8.68
N LYS A 57 -2.18 10.53 8.01
CA LYS A 57 -2.77 11.00 6.76
C LYS A 57 -2.60 9.94 5.67
N LEU A 58 -3.70 9.60 5.00
CA LEU A 58 -3.67 8.75 3.82
C LEU A 58 -3.07 9.52 2.63
N CYS A 59 -1.99 8.98 2.08
CA CYS A 59 -1.30 9.54 0.92
C CYS A 59 -1.12 8.43 -0.11
N LEU A 60 -1.48 8.70 -1.37
CA LEU A 60 -1.43 7.72 -2.45
C LEU A 60 -0.04 7.08 -2.57
N GLY A 61 0.02 5.75 -2.55
CA GLY A 61 1.25 4.96 -2.64
C GLY A 61 2.15 5.02 -1.40
N VAL A 62 1.69 5.64 -0.30
CA VAL A 62 2.44 5.71 0.95
C VAL A 62 1.91 4.64 1.92
N PRO A 63 2.74 3.65 2.30
CA PRO A 63 2.32 2.64 3.26
C PRO A 63 2.07 3.27 4.64
N ILE A 64 0.97 2.86 5.26
CA ILE A 64 0.59 3.21 6.62
C ILE A 64 1.10 2.09 7.54
N GLY A 65 1.56 2.43 8.75
CA GLY A 65 2.05 1.43 9.72
C GLY A 65 3.53 1.04 9.55
N ILE A 66 4.31 1.78 8.75
CA ILE A 66 5.76 1.56 8.69
C ILE A 66 6.45 2.01 9.98
N HIS A 67 6.73 1.02 10.83
CA HIS A 67 7.72 0.98 11.92
C HIS A 67 7.85 2.25 12.79
N LYS A 68 7.22 2.20 13.96
CA LYS A 68 7.65 3.00 15.10
C LYS A 68 8.06 2.04 16.22
N ASP A 69 9.33 2.09 16.58
CA ASP A 69 10.02 1.16 17.48
C ASP A 69 9.17 0.75 18.70
N GLY A 70 8.78 -0.53 18.76
CA GLY A 70 8.17 -1.15 19.94
C GLY A 70 6.66 -1.33 19.96
N THR A 71 5.96 -1.10 18.84
CA THR A 71 4.54 -1.48 18.69
C THR A 71 4.43 -2.74 17.83
N ASP A 72 3.78 -3.78 18.36
CA ASP A 72 3.23 -4.90 17.57
C ASP A 72 2.16 -4.30 16.65
N LEU A 73 2.59 -3.87 15.47
CA LEU A 73 1.69 -3.54 14.39
C LEU A 73 1.40 -4.84 13.63
N PRO A 74 0.18 -5.00 13.10
CA PRO A 74 -0.14 -6.15 12.27
C PRO A 74 0.89 -6.24 11.13
N HIS A 75 1.28 -7.47 10.81
CA HIS A 75 2.25 -7.74 9.75
C HIS A 75 1.76 -7.23 8.38
N ASP A 76 0.44 -7.13 8.23
CA ASP A 76 -0.28 -6.55 7.12
C ASP A 76 -0.03 -5.04 6.98
N ILE A 77 0.65 -4.64 5.91
CA ILE A 77 0.89 -3.23 5.60
C ILE A 77 -0.30 -2.70 4.79
N LEU A 78 -0.93 -1.62 5.27
CA LEU A 78 -2.02 -0.98 4.53
C LEU A 78 -1.48 0.11 3.59
N VAL A 79 -1.79 0.00 2.30
CA VAL A 79 -1.34 0.95 1.27
C VAL A 79 -2.52 1.46 0.45
N PRO A 80 -2.79 2.77 0.45
CA PRO A 80 -3.77 3.34 -0.46
C PRO A 80 -3.20 3.33 -1.89
N MET A 81 -3.84 2.58 -2.78
CA MET A 81 -3.45 2.46 -4.17
C MET A 81 -4.62 2.78 -5.10
N ASP A 82 -4.28 3.21 -6.31
CA ASP A 82 -5.21 3.39 -7.42
C ASP A 82 -4.84 2.41 -8.53
N GLU A 83 -5.67 1.38 -8.73
CA GLU A 83 -5.50 0.45 -9.85
C GLU A 83 -5.89 1.07 -11.20
N SER A 84 -6.57 2.23 -11.20
CA SER A 84 -6.99 2.91 -12.43
C SER A 84 -5.85 3.69 -13.09
N GLY A 85 -4.85 4.13 -12.31
CA GLY A 85 -3.77 5.02 -12.76
C GLY A 85 -4.26 6.44 -13.11
N LEU A 86 -5.44 6.83 -12.63
CA LEU A 86 -6.09 8.10 -12.90
C LEU A 86 -5.97 9.08 -11.73
N ALA A 87 -5.83 8.58 -10.50
CA ALA A 87 -5.75 9.40 -9.32
C ALA A 87 -4.32 9.93 -9.11
N THR A 88 -4.20 11.24 -8.90
CA THR A 88 -2.92 11.88 -8.52
C THR A 88 -2.79 12.07 -7.01
N SER A 89 -3.91 11.94 -6.27
CA SER A 89 -4.04 12.31 -4.87
C SER A 89 -5.12 11.48 -4.18
N CYS A 90 -4.97 11.29 -2.87
CA CYS A 90 -5.89 10.51 -2.01
C CYS A 90 -6.95 11.42 -1.35
N ASP A 91 -7.55 12.31 -2.13
CA ASP A 91 -8.58 13.26 -1.68
C ASP A 91 -9.99 12.62 -1.73
N ALA A 92 -10.99 13.28 -1.14
CA ALA A 92 -12.39 12.80 -1.11
C ALA A 92 -13.03 12.56 -2.49
N SER A 93 -12.49 13.20 -3.53
CA SER A 93 -12.96 12.96 -4.90
C SER A 93 -12.46 11.64 -5.49
N ASN A 94 -11.37 11.07 -4.97
CA ASN A 94 -10.72 9.88 -5.52
C ASN A 94 -10.82 8.67 -4.59
N PHE A 95 -10.73 8.89 -3.28
CA PHE A 95 -10.83 7.84 -2.26
C PHE A 95 -12.24 7.23 -2.27
N GLY A 96 -12.34 5.90 -2.26
CA GLY A 96 -13.60 5.14 -2.39
C GLY A 96 -14.18 5.08 -3.81
N GLN A 97 -13.56 5.71 -4.80
CA GLN A 97 -13.97 5.61 -6.22
C GLN A 97 -12.92 4.96 -7.10
N THR A 98 -11.68 5.46 -7.03
CA THR A 98 -10.53 4.98 -7.81
C THR A 98 -9.40 4.54 -6.90
N VAL A 99 -9.20 5.26 -5.79
CA VAL A 99 -8.24 4.94 -4.74
C VAL A 99 -8.93 4.13 -3.65
N PHE A 100 -8.38 2.97 -3.32
CA PHE A 100 -8.84 2.10 -2.23
C PHE A 100 -7.67 1.74 -1.31
N LEU A 101 -7.97 1.37 -0.07
CA LEU A 101 -6.95 0.93 0.89
C LEU A 101 -6.73 -0.57 0.72
N TYR A 102 -5.55 -0.95 0.21
CA TYR A 102 -5.20 -2.34 0.00
C TYR A 102 -4.38 -2.87 1.17
N ILE A 103 -4.59 -4.15 1.45
CA ILE A 103 -3.78 -4.92 2.39
C ILE A 103 -2.65 -5.53 1.57
N ASP A 104 -1.42 -5.07 1.82
CA ASP A 104 -0.21 -5.62 1.23
C ASP A 104 0.19 -6.88 2.03
N ASP A 105 -0.59 -7.95 1.85
CA ASP A 105 -0.32 -9.31 2.32
C ASP A 105 0.74 -9.99 1.42
N LEU A 106 1.80 -9.24 1.06
CA LEU A 106 2.96 -9.83 0.37
C LEU A 106 3.82 -10.51 1.43
N ALA A 107 3.27 -11.60 1.98
CA ALA A 107 4.03 -12.65 2.59
C ALA A 107 5.08 -13.12 1.57
N ASP A 108 6.33 -12.72 1.80
CA ASP A 108 7.56 -13.34 1.29
C ASP A 108 7.44 -14.08 -0.06
N GLY A 109 7.68 -13.36 -1.16
CA GLY A 109 8.28 -13.97 -2.36
C GLY A 109 7.36 -14.38 -3.51
N ASP A 110 6.55 -13.46 -4.05
CA ASP A 110 6.19 -13.55 -5.48
C ASP A 110 6.89 -12.44 -6.25
N ASP A 111 8.06 -12.80 -6.75
CA ASP A 111 8.77 -12.17 -7.84
C ASP A 111 7.89 -12.22 -9.11
N GLY A 112 6.76 -11.49 -9.11
CA GLY A 112 5.82 -11.42 -10.23
C GLY A 112 6.38 -10.72 -11.47
N LEU A 113 7.65 -10.29 -11.45
CA LEU A 113 8.41 -9.98 -12.66
C LEU A 113 8.86 -11.30 -13.32
N SER A 114 7.87 -11.98 -13.89
CA SER A 114 8.09 -12.79 -15.08
C SER A 114 8.39 -11.84 -16.25
N ASP A 115 9.54 -11.17 -16.21
CA ASP A 115 10.17 -10.64 -17.42
C ASP A 115 10.72 -11.85 -18.20
N GLU A 116 9.82 -12.62 -18.79
CA GLU A 116 10.14 -13.43 -19.96
C GLU A 116 10.45 -12.49 -21.12
N LEU A 117 11.60 -11.81 -21.06
CA LEU A 117 12.22 -11.22 -22.24
C LEU A 117 12.94 -12.33 -23.00
N ASP A 118 12.13 -13.23 -23.54
CA ASP A 118 12.48 -14.03 -24.71
C ASP A 118 12.58 -13.05 -25.90
N THR A 119 13.71 -12.36 -26.00
CA THR A 119 14.14 -11.77 -27.27
C THR A 119 15.52 -12.31 -27.60
N ASP A 120 15.48 -13.50 -28.18
CA ASP A 120 16.41 -13.93 -29.21
C ASP A 120 16.75 -12.75 -30.12
N THR A 121 17.86 -12.07 -29.84
CA THR A 121 18.47 -11.12 -30.76
C THR A 121 19.97 -11.34 -30.67
N ASP A 122 20.37 -12.35 -31.43
CA ASP A 122 21.60 -12.42 -32.20
C ASP A 122 22.18 -11.02 -32.47
N ILE A 123 23.20 -10.64 -31.69
CA ILE A 123 24.19 -9.66 -32.14
C ILE A 123 25.54 -10.37 -32.21
N SER A 124 25.72 -10.96 -33.38
CA SER A 124 26.98 -11.42 -33.95
C SER A 124 28.18 -10.51 -33.64
N ASP A 125 29.28 -11.17 -33.30
CA ASP A 125 30.68 -10.83 -33.58
C ASP A 125 31.00 -9.37 -33.97
N THR A 126 31.88 -8.74 -33.20
CA THR A 126 33.10 -8.17 -33.81
C THR A 126 34.30 -8.27 -32.85
N ASP A 127 35.15 -9.23 -33.14
CA ASP A 127 36.57 -9.23 -32.78
C ASP A 127 37.21 -7.89 -33.18
N THR A 128 37.87 -7.22 -32.22
CA THR A 128 38.86 -6.19 -32.50
C THR A 128 39.98 -6.30 -31.48
N SER A 129 40.90 -7.21 -31.77
CA SER A 129 42.33 -6.96 -31.97
C SER A 129 43.10 -6.11 -30.94
N ASP A 130 43.94 -6.81 -30.18
CA ASP A 130 45.39 -6.59 -30.02
C ASP A 130 45.89 -5.23 -29.51
N GLU A 131 46.21 -5.17 -28.20
CA GLU A 131 47.10 -4.14 -27.65
C GLU A 131 48.47 -4.76 -27.32
N ALA A 132 49.35 -4.78 -28.32
CA ALA A 132 50.79 -4.89 -28.12
C ALA A 132 51.34 -3.53 -27.65
N MET A 133 51.70 -3.43 -26.37
CA MET A 133 52.52 -2.33 -25.85
C MET A 133 53.95 -2.84 -25.62
N GLY A 134 54.88 -2.25 -26.37
CA GLY A 134 56.33 -2.49 -26.26
C GLY A 134 57.02 -1.68 -25.18
#